data_AF-A0A1I6Z514-F1
#
_entry.id   AF-A0A1I6Z514-F1
#
_cell.length_a   1.000
_cell.length_b   1.000
_cell.length_c   1.000
_cell.angle_alpha   90.00
_cell.angle_beta   90.00
_cell.angle_gamma   90.00
#
_symmetry.space_group_name_H-M   'P 1'
#
loop_
_entity.id
_entity.type
_entity.pdbx_description
1 polymer ?
#
loop_
_entity_poly.entity_id
_entity_poly.type
_entity_poly.pdbx_seq_one_letter_code
_entity_poly.pdbx_strand_id
1 'polypeptide(L)'
;MSIADWVSLAPAAIAIYAVYSAWRAQPAWLMFRRRHAAMKSVGISRRDSKTRVKNIIQGAPNAPSDELNWLAAGYPVSAGGVARGHDDPMPLTFAATAAELVSLSEAYSRYAADLRRGSFLGTTSAPVVERETAMAAKTSRVLAEAAAGGGHGGERPSRHLRIESPLLERELDLWQIPDAASGTLAYDTFVSYRRHRYSPDFDDERSTTAVLPASLEMPGLETKNMDASDAEKQFLRNKLDSQHAFDGVLPRLVGWRTERDNGNGRLRLHLAMAETTYGAVLLDHYPDALGGTVRNVTGMRAKLLTLSAIVVSSDRKLLFAGRSRHAGSHPDKFGPAVNGNLELRPRKGILPDGDEFGLPDPRRALAREAAEELGLVMDPHRIQMLGMGRFSVGDKERGTHVLLALAQPDLTAEDITAGIRDADPMEGRWELGSEFLAAPLPRAGEDVDPILSWLLHDPRLTPHAVLTGIAAVARFFPITPEQLHRLSAAPRDPGFSPESLQLDY
;
A
#
# COMPACT_ATOMS: atom_id res chain seq x y z
N MET A 1 38.13 58.46 20.51
CA MET A 1 37.85 57.14 21.09
C MET A 1 39.14 56.66 21.73
N SER A 2 39.16 56.60 23.05
CA SER A 2 40.33 56.26 23.86
C SER A 2 40.52 54.73 23.95
N ILE A 3 41.70 54.27 24.39
CA ILE A 3 41.93 52.84 24.68
C ILE A 3 40.94 52.33 25.75
N ALA A 4 40.54 53.19 26.69
CA ALA A 4 39.54 52.86 27.71
C ALA A 4 38.12 52.62 27.11
N ASP A 5 37.80 53.28 25.99
CA ASP A 5 36.53 53.06 25.28
C ASP A 5 36.52 51.67 24.60
N TRP A 6 37.67 51.18 24.11
CA TRP A 6 37.79 49.83 23.54
C TRP A 6 37.73 48.73 24.60
N VAL A 7 38.37 48.95 25.75
CA VAL A 7 38.36 47.99 26.87
C VAL A 7 36.97 47.84 27.48
N SER A 8 36.16 48.91 27.50
CA SER A 8 34.76 48.84 27.98
C SER A 8 33.79 48.21 26.97
N LEU A 9 34.06 48.28 25.67
CA LEU A 9 33.27 47.64 24.61
C LEU A 9 33.62 46.16 24.36
N ALA A 10 34.84 45.74 24.69
CA ALA A 10 35.31 44.37 24.42
C ALA A 10 34.47 43.26 25.08
N PRO A 11 34.03 43.35 26.36
CA PRO A 11 33.18 42.34 26.99
C PRO A 11 31.81 42.21 26.31
N ALA A 12 31.22 43.34 25.89
CA ALA A 12 29.95 43.35 25.17
C ALA A 12 30.10 42.71 23.78
N ALA A 13 31.18 43.03 23.05
CA ALA A 13 31.47 42.41 21.76
C ALA A 13 31.74 40.89 21.89
N ILE A 14 32.46 40.46 22.93
CA ILE A 14 32.71 39.04 23.22
C ILE A 14 31.41 38.34 23.59
N ALA A 15 30.55 38.94 24.41
CA ALA A 15 29.26 38.38 24.78
C ALA A 15 28.32 38.27 23.57
N ILE A 16 28.24 39.30 22.72
CA ILE A 16 27.49 39.28 21.46
C ILE A 16 28.03 38.17 20.54
N TYR A 17 29.36 38.06 20.40
CA TYR A 17 29.97 37.01 19.61
C TYR A 17 29.70 35.61 20.19
N ALA A 18 29.78 35.44 21.51
CA ALA A 18 29.50 34.18 22.20
C ALA A 18 28.04 33.75 21.99
N VAL A 19 27.08 34.65 22.22
CA VAL A 19 25.66 34.40 21.96
C VAL A 19 25.41 34.08 20.49
N TYR A 20 26.04 34.82 19.58
CA TYR A 20 25.92 34.58 18.14
C TYR A 20 26.52 33.23 17.72
N SER A 21 27.68 32.88 18.26
CA SER A 21 28.34 31.60 18.01
C SER A 21 27.55 30.43 18.58
N ALA A 22 27.01 30.56 19.79
CA ALA A 22 26.14 29.57 20.43
C ALA A 22 24.83 29.39 19.64
N TRP A 23 24.21 30.49 19.18
CA TRP A 23 23.03 30.46 18.33
C TRP A 23 23.32 29.77 16.98
N ARG A 24 24.46 30.07 16.35
CA ARG A 24 24.91 29.40 15.11
C ARG A 24 25.27 27.93 15.31
N ALA A 25 25.67 27.54 16.51
CA ALA A 25 25.95 26.15 16.86
C ALA A 25 24.68 25.36 17.18
N GLN A 26 23.50 26.00 17.29
CA GLN A 26 22.26 25.29 17.52
C GLN A 26 21.93 24.35 16.34
N PRO A 27 21.63 23.06 16.60
CA PRO A 27 21.29 22.10 15.56
C PRO A 27 20.20 22.59 14.60
N ALA A 28 19.18 23.26 15.13
CA ALA A 28 18.08 23.83 14.34
C ALA A 28 18.56 24.84 13.29
N TRP A 29 19.47 25.76 13.65
CA TRP A 29 19.96 26.76 12.71
C TRP A 29 20.85 26.13 11.64
N LEU A 30 21.73 25.20 12.03
CA LEU A 30 22.60 24.48 11.10
C LEU A 30 21.76 23.69 10.09
N MET A 31 20.86 22.83 10.57
CA MET A 31 19.97 22.02 9.72
C MET A 31 19.17 22.89 8.76
N PHE A 32 18.58 23.98 9.26
CA PHE A 32 17.84 24.93 8.42
C PHE A 32 18.71 25.53 7.31
N ARG A 33 19.90 26.04 7.65
CA ARG A 33 20.78 26.67 6.68
C ARG A 33 21.21 25.67 5.60
N ARG A 34 21.59 24.45 5.99
CA ARG A 34 22.03 23.39 5.06
C ARG A 34 20.86 22.89 4.20
N ARG A 35 19.69 22.63 4.79
CA ARG A 35 18.49 22.24 4.06
C ARG A 35 18.11 23.30 3.04
N HIS A 36 17.98 24.55 3.45
CA HIS A 36 17.58 25.61 2.53
C HIS A 36 18.60 25.83 1.41
N ALA A 37 19.90 25.75 1.70
CA ALA A 37 20.95 25.86 0.69
C ALA A 37 20.85 24.75 -0.37
N ALA A 38 20.50 23.53 0.03
CA ALA A 38 20.32 22.40 -0.88
C ALA A 38 18.98 22.42 -1.61
N MET A 39 17.88 22.79 -0.93
CA MET A 39 16.51 22.66 -1.43
C MET A 39 16.03 23.88 -2.23
N LYS A 40 16.69 25.04 -2.13
CA LYS A 40 16.31 26.23 -2.92
C LYS A 40 16.36 26.00 -4.43
N SER A 41 17.25 25.11 -4.91
CA SER A 41 17.41 24.83 -6.34
C SER A 41 16.26 24.01 -6.91
N VAL A 42 15.49 23.35 -6.04
CA VAL A 42 14.30 22.55 -6.38
C VAL A 42 13.03 23.27 -5.93
N GLY A 43 13.07 24.60 -5.78
CA GLY A 43 11.89 25.43 -5.56
C GLY A 43 11.33 25.46 -4.13
N ILE A 44 11.93 24.75 -3.16
CA ILE A 44 11.44 24.75 -1.77
C ILE A 44 11.77 26.07 -1.08
N SER A 45 10.75 26.70 -0.49
CA SER A 45 10.90 28.01 0.12
C SER A 45 11.74 27.98 1.40
N ARG A 46 12.28 29.15 1.75
CA ARG A 46 12.96 29.36 3.03
C ARG A 46 12.02 29.11 4.22
N ARG A 47 10.74 29.47 4.09
CA ARG A 47 9.73 29.29 5.14
C ARG A 47 9.50 27.80 5.39
N ASP A 48 9.32 27.01 4.34
CA ASP A 48 9.03 25.58 4.45
C ASP A 48 10.22 24.82 5.03
N SER A 49 11.43 25.15 4.58
CA SER A 49 12.67 24.59 5.15
C SER A 49 12.79 24.88 6.65
N LYS A 50 12.42 26.10 7.08
CA LYS A 50 12.45 26.50 8.49
C LYS A 50 11.38 25.76 9.31
N THR A 51 10.16 25.67 8.79
CA THR A 51 9.06 24.96 9.43
C THR A 51 9.37 23.49 9.59
N ARG A 52 9.89 22.82 8.55
CA ARG A 52 10.24 21.39 8.62
C ARG A 52 11.30 21.11 9.67
N VAL A 53 12.38 21.90 9.71
CA VAL A 53 13.42 21.74 10.73
C VAL A 53 12.89 22.01 12.14
N LYS A 54 12.02 23.02 12.32
CA LYS A 54 11.35 23.25 13.60
C LYS A 54 10.60 22.00 14.06
N ASN A 55 9.81 21.37 13.18
CA ASN A 55 9.03 20.18 13.50
C ASN A 55 9.94 18.99 13.86
N ILE A 56 11.05 18.78 13.13
CA ILE A 56 12.02 17.71 13.42
C ILE A 56 12.65 17.91 14.80
N ILE A 57 13.04 19.15 15.15
CA ILE A 57 13.60 19.48 16.47
C ILE A 57 12.57 19.27 17.59
N GLN A 58 11.28 19.45 17.29
CA GLN A 58 10.17 19.19 18.22
C GLN A 58 9.80 17.71 18.32
N GLY A 59 10.54 16.80 17.67
CA GLY A 59 10.33 15.36 17.78
C GLY A 59 9.35 14.78 16.76
N ALA A 60 9.05 15.50 15.67
CA ALA A 60 8.26 14.93 14.59
C ALA A 60 8.91 13.63 14.05
N PRO A 61 8.09 12.66 13.60
CA PRO A 61 8.57 11.46 12.93
C PRO A 61 9.57 11.78 11.80
N ASN A 62 10.63 10.97 11.74
CA ASN A 62 11.76 11.17 10.85
C ASN A 62 12.00 9.96 9.95
N ALA A 63 10.94 9.46 9.31
CA ALA A 63 11.04 8.44 8.27
C ALA A 63 11.06 9.09 6.87
N PRO A 64 11.67 8.44 5.87
CA PRO A 64 11.60 8.87 4.47
C PRO A 64 10.17 9.07 3.96
N SER A 65 9.22 8.21 4.35
CA SER A 65 7.81 8.39 3.97
C SER A 65 7.22 9.71 4.49
N ASP A 66 7.59 10.17 5.68
CA ASP A 66 7.15 11.45 6.23
C ASP A 66 7.74 12.63 5.45
N GLU A 67 9.01 12.51 5.06
CA GLU A 67 9.68 13.53 4.26
C GLU A 67 9.08 13.65 2.86
N LEU A 68 8.75 12.53 2.23
CA LEU A 68 8.08 12.49 0.93
C LEU A 68 6.67 13.10 1.00
N ASN A 69 5.94 12.86 2.09
CA ASN A 69 4.64 13.49 2.33
C ASN A 69 4.76 15.01 2.52
N TRP A 70 5.74 15.47 3.30
CA TRP A 70 6.02 16.90 3.44
C TRP A 70 6.39 17.55 2.10
N LEU A 71 7.23 16.90 1.29
CA LEU A 71 7.57 17.38 -0.04
C LEU A 71 6.33 17.44 -0.94
N ALA A 72 5.47 16.42 -0.93
CA ALA A 72 4.26 16.38 -1.76
C ALA A 72 3.30 17.55 -1.48
N ALA A 73 3.29 18.09 -0.25
CA ALA A 73 2.47 19.23 0.13
C ALA A 73 3.06 20.59 -0.33
N GLY A 74 4.39 20.69 -0.46
CA GLY A 74 5.09 21.95 -0.74
C GLY A 74 5.77 22.03 -2.12
N TYR A 75 5.91 20.91 -2.82
CA TYR A 75 6.62 20.84 -4.10
C TYR A 75 5.66 21.06 -5.26
N PRO A 76 5.86 22.10 -6.09
CA PRO A 76 5.05 22.32 -7.28
C PRO A 76 5.43 21.27 -8.33
N VAL A 77 4.64 20.21 -8.48
CA VAL A 77 4.83 19.24 -9.56
C VAL A 77 4.56 19.95 -10.89
N SER A 78 5.50 19.87 -11.82
CA SER A 78 5.38 20.54 -13.12
C SER A 78 4.20 20.02 -13.95
N ALA A 79 3.81 20.82 -14.95
CA ALA A 79 2.73 20.54 -15.90
C ALA A 79 2.85 19.20 -16.66
N GLY A 80 4.05 18.60 -16.68
CA GLY A 80 4.32 17.32 -17.34
C GLY A 80 4.10 16.08 -16.48
N GLY A 81 3.76 16.23 -15.19
CA GLY A 81 3.44 15.11 -14.29
C GLY A 81 2.02 14.57 -14.48
N VAL A 82 1.80 13.29 -14.11
CA VAL A 82 0.50 12.58 -14.21
C VAL A 82 -0.63 13.25 -13.41
N ALA A 83 -0.31 14.19 -12.51
CA ALA A 83 -1.28 14.83 -11.62
C ALA A 83 -2.36 15.67 -12.31
N ARG A 84 -2.24 16.00 -13.61
CA ARG A 84 -3.26 16.77 -14.33
C ARG A 84 -4.48 15.90 -14.65
N GLY A 85 -5.59 16.16 -13.96
CA GLY A 85 -6.91 15.54 -14.22
C GLY A 85 -7.39 14.56 -13.16
N HIS A 86 -6.61 14.33 -12.10
CA HIS A 86 -7.05 13.55 -10.95
C HIS A 86 -7.60 14.46 -9.85
N ASP A 87 -8.82 14.16 -9.37
CA ASP A 87 -9.45 14.84 -8.22
C ASP A 87 -8.75 14.52 -6.89
N ASP A 88 -7.89 13.49 -6.90
CA ASP A 88 -7.17 13.00 -5.75
C ASP A 88 -5.72 13.50 -5.74
N PRO A 89 -5.22 13.98 -4.59
CA PRO A 89 -3.82 14.33 -4.47
C PRO A 89 -2.92 13.10 -4.63
N MET A 90 -2.08 13.10 -5.67
CA MET A 90 -1.15 12.00 -5.95
C MET A 90 0.13 12.10 -5.08
N PRO A 91 0.76 10.97 -4.74
CA PRO A 91 2.08 10.95 -4.12
C PRO A 91 3.17 11.52 -5.03
N LEU A 92 4.17 12.19 -4.46
CA LEU A 92 5.24 12.86 -5.21
C LEU A 92 6.02 11.92 -6.13
N THR A 93 6.46 10.77 -5.63
CA THR A 93 7.25 9.78 -6.38
C THR A 93 6.48 9.12 -7.52
N PHE A 94 5.15 9.23 -7.51
CA PHE A 94 4.31 8.83 -8.64
C PHE A 94 4.06 9.98 -9.61
N ALA A 95 3.77 11.17 -9.08
CA ALA A 95 3.33 12.32 -9.87
C ALA A 95 4.46 13.04 -10.61
N ALA A 96 5.63 13.13 -10.00
CA ALA A 96 6.76 13.88 -10.55
C ALA A 96 7.43 13.15 -11.73
N THR A 97 8.03 13.93 -12.61
CA THR A 97 8.86 13.43 -13.71
C THR A 97 10.18 12.86 -13.16
N ALA A 98 10.81 11.96 -13.92
CA ALA A 98 12.10 11.41 -13.53
C ALA A 98 13.18 12.49 -13.32
N ALA A 99 13.18 13.56 -14.14
CA ALA A 99 14.14 14.66 -14.00
C ALA A 99 13.95 15.45 -12.69
N GLU A 100 12.71 15.69 -12.27
CA GLU A 100 12.40 16.31 -10.98
C GLU A 100 12.84 15.41 -9.82
N LEU A 101 12.57 14.11 -9.90
CA LEU A 101 12.96 13.14 -8.87
C LEU A 101 14.48 13.01 -8.75
N VAL A 102 15.22 13.03 -9.87
CA VAL A 102 16.70 13.09 -9.86
C VAL A 102 17.17 14.38 -9.18
N SER A 103 16.61 15.53 -9.57
CA SER A 103 17.00 16.83 -9.00
C SER A 103 16.75 16.89 -7.48
N LEU A 104 15.62 16.36 -7.02
CA LEU A 104 15.30 16.21 -5.60
C LEU A 104 16.27 15.25 -4.91
N SER A 105 16.53 14.08 -5.51
CA SER A 105 17.46 13.09 -4.96
C SER A 105 18.85 13.70 -4.75
N GLU A 106 19.38 14.41 -5.74
CA GLU A 106 20.67 15.09 -5.62
C GLU A 106 20.67 16.16 -4.53
N ALA A 107 19.58 16.92 -4.38
CA ALA A 107 19.45 17.91 -3.33
C ALA A 107 19.52 17.27 -1.93
N TYR A 108 18.82 16.15 -1.72
CA TYR A 108 18.91 15.38 -0.47
C TYR A 108 20.29 14.77 -0.24
N SER A 109 20.92 14.24 -1.28
CA SER A 109 22.30 13.73 -1.21
C SER A 109 23.28 14.82 -0.78
N ARG A 110 23.20 16.03 -1.38
CA ARG A 110 24.00 17.19 -0.99
C ARG A 110 23.73 17.60 0.46
N TYR A 111 22.46 17.63 0.87
CA TYR A 111 22.07 17.97 2.24
C TYR A 111 22.64 16.99 3.27
N ALA A 112 22.53 15.68 3.02
CA ALA A 112 23.09 14.65 3.89
C ALA A 112 24.63 14.76 4.00
N ALA A 113 25.32 14.97 2.88
CA ALA A 113 26.76 15.17 2.86
C ALA A 113 27.20 16.42 3.65
N ASP A 114 26.44 17.51 3.55
CA ASP A 114 26.68 18.75 4.28
C ASP A 114 26.52 18.60 5.80
N LEU A 115 25.49 17.89 6.25
CA LEU A 115 25.29 17.59 7.67
C LEU A 115 26.41 16.70 8.22
N ARG A 116 26.77 15.64 7.49
CA ARG A 116 27.85 14.71 7.87
C ARG A 116 29.18 15.43 8.06
N ARG A 117 29.52 16.35 7.14
CA ARG A 117 30.75 17.18 7.26
C ARG A 117 30.73 18.07 8.49
N GLY A 118 29.58 18.66 8.84
CA GLY A 118 29.43 19.49 10.03
C GLY A 118 29.61 18.71 11.34
N SER A 119 29.07 17.50 11.41
CA SER A 119 29.25 16.61 12.58
C SER A 119 30.70 16.18 12.76
N PHE A 120 31.41 15.82 11.68
CA PHE A 120 32.82 15.39 11.74
C PHE A 120 33.77 16.47 12.27
N LEU A 121 33.50 17.74 11.95
CA LEU A 121 34.34 18.87 12.40
C LEU A 121 34.12 19.26 13.87
N GLY A 122 33.41 18.45 14.66
CA GLY A 122 33.13 18.71 16.08
C GLY A 122 32.20 19.88 16.35
N THR A 123 31.60 20.47 15.30
CA THR A 123 30.77 21.68 15.43
C THR A 123 29.35 21.38 15.91
N THR A 124 28.87 20.14 15.75
CA THR A 124 27.52 19.70 16.13
C THR A 124 27.45 18.16 16.23
N SER A 125 27.84 17.60 17.37
CA SER A 125 27.59 16.19 17.72
C SER A 125 26.22 16.06 18.42
N ALA A 126 25.14 16.29 17.67
CA ALA A 126 23.79 16.17 18.19
C ALA A 126 23.07 14.97 17.55
N PRO A 127 22.51 14.03 18.34
CA PRO A 127 21.81 12.84 17.81
C PRO A 127 20.67 13.15 16.81
N VAL A 128 20.10 14.36 16.87
CA VAL A 128 19.10 14.81 15.89
C VAL A 128 19.69 15.05 14.49
N VAL A 129 20.93 15.54 14.39
CA VAL A 129 21.61 15.80 13.12
C VAL A 129 22.02 14.50 12.43
N GLU A 130 22.45 13.50 13.20
CA GLU A 130 22.78 12.17 12.68
C GLU A 130 21.54 11.46 12.13
N ARG A 131 20.43 11.48 12.89
CA ARG A 131 19.14 10.95 12.42
C ARG A 131 18.66 11.64 11.14
N GLU A 132 18.75 12.96 11.10
CA GLU A 132 18.42 13.74 9.89
C GLU A 132 19.33 13.39 8.71
N THR A 133 20.61 13.20 8.94
CA THR A 133 21.58 12.81 7.89
C THR A 133 21.21 11.45 7.31
N ALA A 134 20.88 10.48 8.16
CA ALA A 134 20.45 9.15 7.75
C ALA A 134 19.12 9.19 6.98
N MET A 135 18.13 9.94 7.49
CA MET A 135 16.86 10.13 6.78
C MET A 135 17.08 10.78 5.41
N ALA A 136 17.85 11.86 5.33
CA ALA A 136 18.11 12.55 4.06
C ALA A 136 18.78 11.63 3.02
N ALA A 137 19.74 10.80 3.44
CA ALA A 137 20.35 9.80 2.57
C ALA A 137 19.34 8.74 2.10
N LYS A 138 18.50 8.24 3.00
CA LYS A 138 17.43 7.28 2.65
C LYS A 138 16.39 7.88 1.71
N THR A 139 15.94 9.11 1.95
CA THR A 139 15.00 9.84 1.06
C THR A 139 15.60 10.05 -0.32
N SER A 140 16.89 10.40 -0.42
CA SER A 140 17.59 10.46 -1.72
C SER A 140 17.55 9.12 -2.45
N ARG A 141 17.77 7.99 -1.75
CA ARG A 141 17.71 6.65 -2.34
C ARG A 141 16.31 6.34 -2.90
N VAL A 142 15.25 6.59 -2.14
CA VAL A 142 13.86 6.37 -2.62
C VAL A 142 13.54 7.22 -3.84
N LEU A 143 13.94 8.50 -3.84
CA LEU A 143 13.73 9.40 -4.98
C LEU A 143 14.48 8.93 -6.24
N ALA A 144 15.71 8.43 -6.07
CA ALA A 144 16.51 7.88 -7.16
C ALA A 144 15.89 6.58 -7.71
N GLU A 145 15.41 5.71 -6.83
CA GLU A 145 14.74 4.47 -7.21
C GLU A 145 13.42 4.71 -7.95
N ALA A 146 12.63 5.72 -7.52
CA ALA A 146 11.45 6.17 -8.23
C ALA A 146 11.80 6.73 -9.62
N ALA A 147 12.87 7.53 -9.72
CA ALA A 147 13.33 8.08 -10.99
C ALA A 147 13.82 7.00 -11.98
N ALA A 148 14.41 5.91 -11.47
CA ALA A 148 14.89 4.80 -12.26
C ALA A 148 13.78 4.03 -12.98
N GLY A 149 12.52 4.09 -12.50
CA GLY A 149 11.35 3.50 -13.16
C GLY A 149 11.03 4.04 -14.55
N GLY A 150 11.76 5.07 -15.01
CA GLY A 150 11.59 5.66 -16.34
C GLY A 150 10.37 6.59 -16.36
N GLY A 151 10.63 7.90 -16.36
CA GLY A 151 9.58 8.91 -16.42
C GLY A 151 8.67 8.69 -17.62
N HIS A 152 7.37 8.53 -17.36
CA HIS A 152 6.26 8.43 -18.32
C HIS A 152 6.62 7.67 -19.62
N GLY A 153 7.39 6.57 -19.49
CA GLY A 153 7.58 5.64 -20.59
C GLY A 153 6.20 5.14 -20.96
N GLY A 154 5.74 5.54 -22.16
CA GLY A 154 4.34 5.55 -22.55
C GLY A 154 3.59 4.33 -22.05
N GLU A 155 2.39 4.54 -21.50
CA GLU A 155 1.46 3.49 -21.10
C GLU A 155 1.60 2.33 -22.08
N ARG A 156 2.31 1.27 -21.68
CA ARG A 156 2.17 0.03 -22.40
C ARG A 156 0.70 -0.29 -22.23
N PRO A 157 -0.06 -0.51 -23.31
CA PRO A 157 -1.47 -0.82 -23.19
C PRO A 157 -1.58 -1.96 -22.19
N SER A 158 -2.11 -1.63 -21.02
CA SER A 158 -2.41 -2.61 -20.01
C SER A 158 -3.37 -3.58 -20.69
N ARG A 159 -3.10 -4.88 -20.59
CA ARG A 159 -4.06 -5.88 -21.04
C ARG A 159 -5.22 -5.82 -20.05
N HIS A 160 -6.16 -4.92 -20.32
CA HIS A 160 -7.42 -4.86 -19.62
C HIS A 160 -8.33 -5.92 -20.22
N LEU A 161 -8.61 -6.94 -19.41
CA LEU A 161 -9.62 -7.94 -19.71
C LEU A 161 -10.76 -7.76 -18.73
N ARG A 162 -11.93 -7.42 -19.26
CA ARG A 162 -13.19 -7.42 -18.53
C ARG A 162 -13.85 -8.77 -18.73
N ILE A 163 -14.13 -9.44 -17.62
CA ILE A 163 -14.80 -10.74 -17.55
C ILE A 163 -16.14 -10.50 -16.86
N GLU A 164 -17.21 -10.68 -17.60
CA GLU A 164 -18.57 -10.65 -17.06
C GLU A 164 -19.05 -12.09 -16.91
N SER A 165 -19.51 -12.43 -15.72
CA SER A 165 -20.14 -13.73 -15.47
C SER A 165 -21.57 -13.48 -15.02
N PRO A 166 -22.53 -13.35 -15.97
CA PRO A 166 -23.93 -13.08 -15.65
C PRO A 166 -24.52 -14.10 -14.68
N LEU A 167 -24.10 -15.37 -14.79
CA LEU A 167 -24.55 -16.47 -13.92
C LEU A 167 -24.17 -16.28 -12.45
N LEU A 168 -23.12 -15.51 -12.16
CA LEU A 168 -22.58 -15.31 -10.81
C LEU A 168 -22.70 -13.84 -10.36
N GLU A 169 -23.41 -13.01 -11.13
CA GLU A 169 -23.62 -11.58 -10.86
C GLU A 169 -22.32 -10.84 -10.52
N ARG A 170 -21.21 -11.21 -11.17
CA ARG A 170 -19.89 -10.63 -10.90
C ARG A 170 -19.28 -9.99 -12.14
N GLU A 171 -18.68 -8.83 -11.91
CA GLU A 171 -17.85 -8.11 -12.87
C GLU A 171 -16.41 -8.21 -12.36
N LEU A 172 -15.51 -8.74 -13.19
CA LEU A 172 -14.10 -8.89 -12.89
C LEU A 172 -13.30 -8.16 -13.96
N ASP A 173 -12.50 -7.18 -13.55
CA ASP A 173 -11.53 -6.53 -14.41
C ASP A 173 -10.14 -7.02 -14.04
N LEU A 174 -9.42 -7.58 -15.00
CA LEU A 174 -8.03 -7.98 -14.86
C LEU A 174 -7.18 -7.01 -15.68
N TRP A 175 -6.36 -6.20 -15.03
CA TRP A 175 -5.65 -5.10 -15.72
C TRP A 175 -4.23 -5.46 -16.11
N GLN A 176 -3.61 -6.37 -15.36
CA GLN A 176 -2.25 -6.78 -15.64
C GLN A 176 -1.96 -8.15 -15.04
N ILE A 177 -1.48 -9.07 -15.87
CA ILE A 177 -0.91 -10.36 -15.46
C ILE A 177 0.43 -10.58 -16.16
N PRO A 178 1.40 -11.26 -15.53
CA PRO A 178 2.57 -11.76 -16.22
C PRO A 178 2.11 -12.65 -17.38
N ASP A 179 2.75 -12.46 -18.52
CA ASP A 179 2.57 -13.30 -19.70
C ASP A 179 3.84 -14.13 -19.83
N ALA A 180 3.75 -15.44 -19.57
CA ALA A 180 4.87 -16.36 -19.72
C ALA A 180 5.49 -16.28 -21.13
N ALA A 181 4.69 -15.99 -22.17
CA ALA A 181 5.19 -15.80 -23.53
C ALA A 181 6.04 -14.53 -23.68
N SER A 182 5.80 -13.50 -22.86
CA SER A 182 6.60 -12.27 -22.80
C SER A 182 7.89 -12.40 -21.98
N GLY A 183 8.10 -13.55 -21.32
CA GLY A 183 9.19 -13.75 -20.34
C GLY A 183 9.00 -12.98 -19.03
N THR A 184 7.90 -12.24 -18.87
CA THR A 184 7.56 -11.56 -17.63
C THR A 184 6.86 -12.56 -16.73
N LEU A 185 7.54 -12.97 -15.67
CA LEU A 185 7.02 -13.94 -14.72
C LEU A 185 6.45 -13.28 -13.47
N ALA A 186 7.00 -12.15 -13.03
CA ALA A 186 6.48 -11.38 -11.91
C ALA A 186 6.87 -9.92 -12.06
N TYR A 187 6.22 -9.06 -11.28
CA TYR A 187 6.57 -7.65 -11.18
C TYR A 187 7.39 -7.40 -9.91
N ASP A 188 8.45 -6.60 -10.06
CA ASP A 188 8.96 -5.85 -8.92
C ASP A 188 7.89 -4.83 -8.51
N THR A 189 7.78 -4.51 -7.23
CA THR A 189 6.77 -3.54 -6.75
C THR A 189 7.44 -2.32 -6.18
N PHE A 190 6.93 -1.15 -6.56
CA PHE A 190 7.32 0.12 -5.98
C PHE A 190 6.07 0.86 -5.52
N VAL A 191 6.04 1.26 -4.25
CA VAL A 191 4.90 1.93 -3.64
C VAL A 191 5.23 3.39 -3.41
N SER A 192 4.47 4.24 -4.07
CA SER A 192 4.40 5.66 -3.77
C SER A 192 3.23 5.92 -2.84
N TYR A 193 3.47 6.60 -1.72
CA TYR A 193 2.46 6.73 -0.67
C TYR A 193 2.25 8.18 -0.24
N ARG A 194 0.97 8.56 -0.09
CA ARG A 194 0.55 9.86 0.46
C ARG A 194 -0.44 9.67 1.61
N ARG A 195 -0.20 10.35 2.72
CA ARG A 195 -1.09 10.43 3.89
C ARG A 195 -2.22 11.41 3.61
N HIS A 196 -3.07 11.05 2.67
CA HIS A 196 -4.32 11.71 2.39
C HIS A 196 -5.46 10.72 2.67
N ARG A 197 -6.33 11.04 3.63
CA ARG A 197 -7.32 10.10 4.15
C ARG A 197 -8.71 10.44 3.65
N TYR A 198 -9.41 9.44 3.13
CA TYR A 198 -10.86 9.46 2.98
C TYR A 198 -11.54 8.88 4.22
N SER A 199 -12.45 9.64 4.82
CA SER A 199 -13.17 9.24 6.03
C SER A 199 -14.60 9.76 6.00
N PRO A 200 -15.59 9.06 6.61
CA PRO A 200 -16.85 9.68 6.96
C PRO A 200 -16.61 10.89 7.86
N ASP A 201 -17.41 11.94 7.67
CA ASP A 201 -17.40 13.08 8.59
C ASP A 201 -18.18 12.70 9.85
N PHE A 202 -17.48 12.44 10.94
CA PHE A 202 -18.12 12.28 12.23
C PHE A 202 -17.97 13.60 12.99
N ASP A 203 -19.05 14.38 13.03
CA ASP A 203 -19.17 15.72 13.67
C ASP A 203 -18.81 15.80 15.17
N ASP A 204 -18.21 14.80 15.82
CA ASP A 204 -18.13 14.75 17.29
C ASP A 204 -16.76 14.32 17.84
N GLU A 205 -16.19 15.16 18.71
CA GLU A 205 -15.04 14.88 19.59
C GLU A 205 -15.32 13.73 20.60
N ARG A 206 -16.55 13.17 20.58
CA ARG A 206 -17.07 12.17 21.51
C ARG A 206 -17.04 10.73 21.01
N SER A 207 -16.58 10.47 19.78
CA SER A 207 -16.44 9.08 19.31
C SER A 207 -15.40 8.37 20.17
N THR A 208 -15.88 7.42 20.98
CA THR A 208 -15.06 6.47 21.75
C THR A 208 -14.65 5.28 20.88
N THR A 209 -15.16 5.19 19.66
CA THR A 209 -14.82 4.20 18.65
C THR A 209 -13.52 4.56 17.96
N ALA A 210 -12.42 4.30 18.65
CA ALA A 210 -11.12 3.86 18.12
C ALA A 210 -10.57 4.46 16.80
N VAL A 211 -11.02 5.63 16.34
CA VAL A 211 -10.18 6.52 15.56
C VAL A 211 -9.01 6.80 16.48
N LEU A 212 -7.80 6.42 16.07
CA LEU A 212 -6.56 6.63 16.82
C LEU A 212 -6.67 7.93 17.62
N PRO A 213 -6.51 7.92 18.96
CA PRO A 213 -6.69 9.12 19.77
C PRO A 213 -5.96 10.29 19.12
N ALA A 214 -6.53 11.50 19.12
CA ALA A 214 -5.97 12.67 18.43
C ALA A 214 -4.48 12.93 18.75
N SER A 215 -3.98 12.42 19.88
CA SER A 215 -2.56 12.41 20.25
C SER A 215 -1.63 11.54 19.36
N LEU A 216 -2.18 10.64 18.55
CA LEU A 216 -1.51 9.82 17.54
C LEU A 216 -1.72 10.36 16.12
N GLU A 217 -2.58 11.37 15.94
CA GLU A 217 -2.70 12.06 14.66
C GLU A 217 -1.43 12.85 14.40
N MET A 218 -0.74 12.49 13.32
CA MET A 218 0.50 13.13 12.94
C MET A 218 0.22 14.49 12.30
N PRO A 219 0.99 15.54 12.64
CA PRO A 219 0.86 16.84 12.00
C PRO A 219 0.93 16.73 10.48
N GLY A 220 -0.08 17.26 9.78
CA GLY A 220 -0.12 17.31 8.32
C GLY A 220 -0.90 16.19 7.62
N LEU A 221 -1.74 15.44 8.34
CA LEU A 221 -2.74 14.57 7.71
C LEU A 221 -3.80 15.44 7.01
N GLU A 222 -3.94 15.26 5.70
CA GLU A 222 -5.04 15.85 4.94
C GLU A 222 -6.20 14.85 4.93
N THR A 223 -7.33 15.20 5.55
CA THR A 223 -8.55 14.38 5.54
C THR A 223 -9.58 15.00 4.60
N LYS A 224 -10.12 14.18 3.70
CA LYS A 224 -11.25 14.51 2.84
C LYS A 224 -12.48 13.77 3.35
N ASN A 225 -13.48 14.54 3.75
CA ASN A 225 -14.73 14.02 4.27
C ASN A 225 -15.57 13.41 3.14
N MET A 226 -16.17 12.26 3.42
CA MET A 226 -17.15 11.64 2.55
C MET A 226 -18.53 12.19 2.85
N ASP A 227 -19.20 12.69 1.81
CA ASP A 227 -20.59 13.09 1.89
C ASP A 227 -21.46 11.89 2.26
N ALA A 228 -22.16 12.01 3.39
CA ALA A 228 -23.15 11.08 3.91
C ALA A 228 -24.20 11.88 4.69
N SER A 229 -25.45 11.44 4.64
CA SER A 229 -26.52 12.03 5.44
C SER A 229 -26.32 11.76 6.93
N ASP A 230 -26.91 12.59 7.80
CA ASP A 230 -26.81 12.42 9.26
C ASP A 230 -27.33 11.06 9.72
N ALA A 231 -28.36 10.54 9.05
CA ALA A 231 -28.91 9.22 9.31
C ALA A 231 -27.88 8.10 8.99
N GLU A 232 -27.19 8.20 7.85
CA GLU A 232 -26.14 7.25 7.46
C GLU A 232 -24.94 7.31 8.41
N LYS A 233 -24.50 8.53 8.77
CA LYS A 233 -23.44 8.75 9.76
C LYS A 233 -23.80 8.11 11.10
N GLN A 234 -25.02 8.34 11.59
CA GLN A 234 -25.49 7.76 12.85
C GLN A 234 -25.58 6.24 12.80
N PHE A 235 -26.09 5.68 11.70
CA PHE A 235 -26.14 4.23 11.52
C PHE A 235 -24.73 3.62 11.50
N LEU A 236 -23.82 4.23 10.75
CA LEU A 236 -22.44 3.77 10.67
C LEU A 236 -21.76 3.80 12.04
N ARG A 237 -21.93 4.88 12.81
CA ARG A 237 -21.45 4.97 14.20
C ARG A 237 -22.01 3.83 15.03
N ASN A 238 -23.33 3.65 15.03
CA ASN A 238 -23.97 2.58 15.80
C ASN A 238 -23.45 1.20 15.39
N LYS A 239 -23.20 0.97 14.10
CA LYS A 239 -22.65 -0.29 13.58
C LYS A 239 -21.22 -0.52 14.08
N LEU A 240 -20.36 0.50 13.99
CA LEU A 240 -18.99 0.43 14.47
C LEU A 240 -18.94 0.21 16.00
N ASP A 241 -19.77 0.94 16.76
CA ASP A 241 -19.87 0.84 18.22
C ASP A 241 -20.43 -0.54 18.66
N SER A 242 -21.52 -1.00 18.04
CA SER A 242 -22.26 -2.21 18.48
C SER A 242 -21.63 -3.53 18.06
N GLN A 243 -20.89 -3.56 16.95
CA GLN A 243 -20.24 -4.78 16.45
C GLN A 243 -18.83 -4.95 17.00
N HIS A 244 -18.38 -4.08 17.92
CA HIS A 244 -16.97 -3.98 18.31
C HIS A 244 -16.04 -3.87 17.10
N ALA A 245 -16.52 -3.25 16.02
CA ALA A 245 -15.76 -3.14 14.78
C ALA A 245 -14.77 -1.99 14.90
N PHE A 246 -13.52 -2.26 14.55
CA PHE A 246 -12.46 -1.26 14.52
C PHE A 246 -12.51 -0.48 13.20
N ASP A 247 -12.63 0.84 13.26
CA ASP A 247 -12.52 1.69 12.06
C ASP A 247 -11.05 1.87 11.64
N GLY A 248 -10.47 0.80 11.10
CA GLY A 248 -9.08 0.74 10.70
C GLY A 248 -8.74 1.65 9.51
N VAL A 249 -7.46 2.04 9.42
CA VAL A 249 -6.92 2.80 8.29
C VAL A 249 -6.47 1.81 7.21
N LEU A 250 -7.22 1.76 6.12
CA LEU A 250 -7.04 0.84 5.01
C LEU A 250 -6.32 1.51 3.83
N PRO A 251 -5.62 0.71 2.99
CA PRO A 251 -4.98 1.21 1.77
C PRO A 251 -6.02 1.60 0.71
N ARG A 252 -5.85 2.81 0.19
CA ARG A 252 -6.63 3.37 -0.93
C ARG A 252 -5.76 3.46 -2.17
N LEU A 253 -6.16 2.82 -3.26
CA LEU A 253 -5.44 2.92 -4.53
C LEU A 253 -5.86 4.19 -5.28
N VAL A 254 -4.96 5.17 -5.40
CA VAL A 254 -5.25 6.40 -6.15
C VAL A 254 -4.76 6.35 -7.59
N GLY A 255 -3.80 5.47 -7.89
CA GLY A 255 -3.35 5.20 -9.25
C GLY A 255 -2.36 4.04 -9.30
N TRP A 256 -2.09 3.54 -10.50
CA TRP A 256 -1.09 2.52 -10.74
C TRP A 256 -0.58 2.64 -12.17
N ARG A 257 0.59 2.07 -12.43
CA ARG A 257 1.12 1.88 -13.79
C ARG A 257 2.18 0.80 -13.79
N THR A 258 2.56 0.34 -14.97
CA THR A 258 3.79 -0.45 -15.13
C THR A 258 4.89 0.32 -15.79
N GLU A 259 6.08 0.03 -15.30
CA GLU A 259 7.32 0.71 -15.60
C GLU A 259 8.38 -0.33 -15.96
N ARG A 260 9.39 0.08 -16.71
CA ARG A 260 10.61 -0.70 -16.87
C ARG A 260 11.72 0.01 -16.13
N ASP A 261 12.31 -0.67 -15.17
CA ASP A 261 13.44 -0.15 -14.42
C ASP A 261 14.63 0.06 -15.38
N ASN A 262 15.11 1.29 -15.50
CA ASN A 262 16.21 1.66 -16.39
C ASN A 262 17.55 1.06 -15.96
N GLY A 263 17.69 0.66 -14.69
CA GLY A 263 18.92 0.08 -14.15
C GLY A 263 19.07 -1.40 -14.48
N ASN A 264 18.00 -2.19 -14.37
CA ASN A 264 18.05 -3.65 -14.53
C ASN A 264 17.15 -4.20 -15.66
N GLY A 265 16.35 -3.35 -16.30
CA GLY A 265 15.45 -3.71 -17.38
C GLY A 265 14.21 -4.50 -16.96
N ARG A 266 13.99 -4.78 -15.67
CA ARG A 266 12.85 -5.53 -15.15
C ARG A 266 11.57 -4.71 -15.20
N LEU A 267 10.44 -5.40 -15.32
CA LEU A 267 9.14 -4.76 -15.21
C LEU A 267 8.76 -4.57 -13.74
N ARG A 268 8.23 -3.40 -13.46
CA ARG A 268 7.86 -2.95 -12.13
C ARG A 268 6.41 -2.48 -12.15
N LEU A 269 5.61 -2.95 -11.19
CA LEU A 269 4.29 -2.43 -10.88
C LEU A 269 4.44 -1.30 -9.87
N HIS A 270 4.13 -0.08 -10.31
CA HIS A 270 4.20 1.11 -9.49
C HIS A 270 2.80 1.46 -8.98
N LEU A 271 2.61 1.36 -7.67
CA LEU A 271 1.35 1.65 -6.98
C LEU A 271 1.39 3.04 -6.35
N ALA A 272 0.36 3.86 -6.58
CA ALA A 272 0.12 5.07 -5.83
C ALA A 272 -0.97 4.80 -4.80
N MET A 273 -0.60 4.88 -3.52
CA MET A 273 -1.46 4.59 -2.39
C MET A 273 -1.74 5.83 -1.54
N ALA A 274 -2.92 5.85 -0.95
CA ALA A 274 -3.38 6.78 0.05
C ALA A 274 -4.10 6.05 1.20
N GLU A 275 -4.76 6.79 2.08
CA GLU A 275 -5.52 6.22 3.20
C GLU A 275 -7.03 6.29 2.94
N THR A 276 -7.77 5.29 3.39
CA THR A 276 -9.24 5.34 3.60
C THR A 276 -9.57 4.69 4.94
N THR A 277 -10.72 4.96 5.53
CA THR A 277 -11.17 4.22 6.73
C THR A 277 -12.11 3.08 6.37
N TYR A 278 -12.27 2.10 7.25
CA TYR A 278 -13.25 1.02 7.08
C TYR A 278 -14.67 1.57 6.98
N GLY A 279 -15.01 2.61 7.75
CA GLY A 279 -16.26 3.34 7.64
C GLY A 279 -16.48 3.94 6.25
N ALA A 280 -15.46 4.56 5.67
CA ALA A 280 -15.51 5.08 4.29
C ALA A 280 -15.75 3.96 3.27
N VAL A 281 -15.13 2.79 3.47
CA VAL A 281 -15.37 1.61 2.63
C VAL A 281 -16.81 1.13 2.75
N LEU A 282 -17.36 1.00 3.96
CA LEU A 282 -18.77 0.63 4.17
C LEU A 282 -19.72 1.61 3.48
N LEU A 283 -19.41 2.91 3.49
CA LEU A 283 -20.20 3.92 2.80
C LEU A 283 -20.16 3.77 1.28
N ASP A 284 -19.03 3.38 0.69
CA ASP A 284 -18.79 3.52 -0.76
C ASP A 284 -18.72 2.21 -1.55
N HIS A 285 -18.44 1.08 -0.91
CA HIS A 285 -18.32 -0.23 -1.56
C HIS A 285 -19.55 -1.10 -1.37
N TYR A 286 -20.30 -0.93 -0.28
CA TYR A 286 -21.38 -1.83 0.11
C TYR A 286 -22.74 -1.10 0.07
N PRO A 287 -23.54 -1.28 -1.00
CA PRO A 287 -24.86 -0.64 -1.16
C PRO A 287 -25.76 -0.81 0.06
N ASP A 288 -25.75 -2.01 0.65
CA ASP A 288 -26.68 -2.45 1.69
C ASP A 288 -26.10 -2.36 3.12
N ALA A 289 -24.86 -1.86 3.27
CA ALA A 289 -24.17 -1.91 4.56
C ALA A 289 -24.80 -1.05 5.66
N LEU A 290 -25.63 -0.06 5.31
CA LEU A 290 -26.16 0.96 6.23
C LEU A 290 -27.64 0.80 6.60
N GLY A 291 -28.27 -0.31 6.23
CA GLY A 291 -29.72 -0.50 6.43
C GLY A 291 -30.57 0.47 5.59
N GLY A 292 -31.78 0.06 5.21
CA GLY A 292 -32.69 0.88 4.40
C GLY A 292 -32.58 0.61 2.89
N THR A 293 -32.69 1.65 2.06
CA THR A 293 -32.74 1.55 0.59
C THR A 293 -31.36 1.29 -0.02
N VAL A 294 -31.28 0.35 -0.96
CA VAL A 294 -30.09 0.06 -1.77
C VAL A 294 -29.54 1.36 -2.36
N ARG A 295 -28.27 1.66 -2.06
CA ARG A 295 -27.63 2.91 -2.50
C ARG A 295 -26.88 2.70 -3.82
N ASN A 296 -26.87 3.73 -4.65
CA ASN A 296 -26.02 3.73 -5.84
C ASN A 296 -24.59 4.11 -5.45
N VAL A 297 -23.80 3.10 -5.06
CA VAL A 297 -22.39 3.26 -4.70
C VAL A 297 -21.50 2.73 -5.83
N THR A 298 -20.27 3.26 -5.93
CA THR A 298 -19.37 2.94 -7.05
C THR A 298 -18.06 2.30 -6.62
N GLY A 299 -17.69 2.39 -5.33
CA GLY A 299 -16.35 2.06 -4.82
C GLY A 299 -15.24 3.03 -5.29
N MET A 300 -15.57 4.04 -6.11
CA MET A 300 -14.57 4.90 -6.74
C MET A 300 -14.11 6.05 -5.86
N ARG A 301 -14.75 6.31 -4.71
CA ARG A 301 -14.26 7.31 -3.75
C ARG A 301 -13.30 6.66 -2.78
N ALA A 302 -13.71 5.58 -2.11
CA ALA A 302 -12.86 4.89 -1.13
C ALA A 302 -11.73 4.09 -1.78
N LYS A 303 -11.94 3.54 -3.00
CA LYS A 303 -10.95 2.81 -3.82
C LYS A 303 -10.11 1.82 -3.00
N LEU A 304 -10.77 1.01 -2.18
CA LEU A 304 -10.09 0.01 -1.33
C LEU A 304 -9.16 -0.86 -2.19
N LEU A 305 -7.93 -1.05 -1.71
CA LEU A 305 -6.97 -2.02 -2.22
C LEU A 305 -6.80 -3.18 -1.26
N THR A 306 -7.36 -4.34 -1.58
CA THR A 306 -7.08 -5.57 -0.83
C THR A 306 -5.92 -6.34 -1.44
N LEU A 307 -5.27 -7.19 -0.65
CA LEU A 307 -4.19 -8.06 -1.07
C LEU A 307 -4.69 -9.50 -1.13
N SER A 308 -4.28 -10.24 -2.14
CA SER A 308 -4.65 -11.64 -2.29
C SER A 308 -3.49 -12.43 -2.86
N ALA A 309 -3.08 -13.49 -2.17
CA ALA A 309 -2.09 -14.42 -2.64
C ALA A 309 -2.66 -15.84 -2.74
N ILE A 310 -2.46 -16.45 -3.90
CA ILE A 310 -2.64 -17.90 -4.04
C ILE A 310 -1.35 -18.58 -3.60
N VAL A 311 -1.48 -19.56 -2.72
CA VAL A 311 -0.37 -20.41 -2.32
C VAL A 311 -0.23 -21.55 -3.32
N VAL A 312 0.96 -21.71 -3.88
CA VAL A 312 1.34 -22.87 -4.69
C VAL A 312 2.22 -23.77 -3.85
N SER A 313 1.71 -24.95 -3.52
CA SER A 313 2.46 -25.96 -2.79
C SER A 313 3.55 -26.59 -3.65
N SER A 314 4.53 -27.22 -2.99
CA SER A 314 5.65 -27.93 -3.64
C SER A 314 5.20 -29.13 -4.49
N ASP A 315 4.06 -29.75 -4.16
CA ASP A 315 3.39 -30.80 -4.94
C ASP A 315 2.50 -30.23 -6.07
N ARG A 316 2.68 -28.93 -6.40
CA ARG A 316 2.03 -28.21 -7.51
C ARG A 316 0.52 -28.12 -7.38
N LYS A 317 -0.01 -27.76 -6.22
CA LYS A 317 -1.44 -27.45 -6.04
C LYS A 317 -1.63 -25.96 -5.74
N LEU A 318 -2.68 -25.38 -6.32
CA LEU A 318 -3.20 -24.07 -5.98
C LEU A 318 -4.15 -24.24 -4.79
N LEU A 319 -3.88 -23.52 -3.70
CA LEU A 319 -4.68 -23.61 -2.48
C LEU A 319 -5.67 -22.45 -2.36
N PHE A 320 -6.91 -22.81 -2.00
CA PHE A 320 -7.99 -21.89 -1.69
C PHE A 320 -8.53 -22.22 -0.31
N ALA A 321 -8.58 -21.24 0.58
CA ALA A 321 -9.07 -21.44 1.93
C ALA A 321 -10.58 -21.20 1.99
N GLY A 322 -11.32 -22.12 2.59
CA GLY A 322 -12.72 -21.91 2.92
C GLY A 322 -12.83 -20.79 3.94
N ARG A 323 -13.80 -19.89 3.77
CA ARG A 323 -14.09 -18.81 4.71
C ARG A 323 -15.13 -19.29 5.71
N SER A 324 -14.95 -18.89 6.96
CA SER A 324 -15.91 -19.12 8.03
C SER A 324 -17.27 -18.54 7.68
N ARG A 325 -18.35 -19.17 8.15
CA ARG A 325 -19.73 -18.60 8.10
C ARG A 325 -19.84 -17.25 8.81
N HIS A 326 -18.88 -16.94 9.69
CA HIS A 326 -18.82 -15.70 10.46
C HIS A 326 -17.94 -14.62 9.81
N ALA A 327 -17.27 -14.93 8.69
CA ALA A 327 -16.42 -13.99 7.99
C ALA A 327 -17.22 -12.73 7.57
N GLY A 328 -16.63 -11.55 7.77
CA GLY A 328 -17.29 -10.28 7.47
C GLY A 328 -17.59 -10.07 5.98
N SER A 329 -16.83 -10.73 5.11
CA SER A 329 -17.03 -10.71 3.66
C SER A 329 -17.04 -12.15 3.11
N HIS A 330 -17.95 -12.40 2.16
CA HIS A 330 -18.07 -13.67 1.43
C HIS A 330 -18.07 -14.93 2.32
N PRO A 331 -18.96 -15.03 3.33
CA PRO A 331 -19.04 -16.22 4.19
C PRO A 331 -19.36 -17.48 3.38
N ASP A 332 -18.89 -18.64 3.86
CA ASP A 332 -19.10 -19.97 3.26
C ASP A 332 -18.55 -20.14 1.83
N LYS A 333 -17.66 -19.24 1.40
CA LYS A 333 -16.98 -19.30 0.10
C LYS A 333 -15.49 -19.59 0.27
N PHE A 334 -14.83 -20.01 -0.80
CA PHE A 334 -13.40 -20.22 -0.86
C PHE A 334 -12.70 -18.97 -1.39
N GLY A 335 -11.83 -18.40 -0.55
CA GLY A 335 -10.95 -17.28 -0.87
C GLY A 335 -9.58 -17.73 -1.37
N PRO A 336 -8.69 -16.78 -1.73
CA PRO A 336 -7.26 -17.06 -1.76
C PRO A 336 -6.81 -17.60 -0.41
N ALA A 337 -5.82 -18.50 -0.38
CA ALA A 337 -5.33 -19.07 0.87
C ALA A 337 -4.69 -18.03 1.81
N VAL A 338 -4.18 -16.93 1.27
CA VAL A 338 -3.70 -15.79 2.04
C VAL A 338 -4.36 -14.52 1.53
N ASN A 339 -5.08 -13.81 2.38
CA ASN A 339 -5.78 -12.59 2.00
C ASN A 339 -5.79 -11.58 3.15
N GLY A 340 -5.94 -10.29 2.83
CA GLY A 340 -5.98 -9.26 3.87
C GLY A 340 -5.71 -7.86 3.34
N ASN A 341 -5.59 -6.91 4.26
CA ASN A 341 -5.31 -5.52 3.94
C ASN A 341 -3.95 -5.10 4.52
N LEU A 342 -3.39 -4.00 4.00
CA LEU A 342 -2.21 -3.38 4.60
C LEU A 342 -2.58 -2.71 5.93
N GLU A 343 -1.86 -3.03 6.98
CA GLU A 343 -1.89 -2.29 8.24
C GLU A 343 -1.04 -1.02 8.07
N LEU A 344 -1.68 0.07 7.64
CA LEU A 344 -0.97 1.34 7.42
C LEU A 344 -0.57 2.05 8.72
N ARG A 345 -1.19 1.65 9.84
CA ARG A 345 -0.98 2.24 11.16
C ARG A 345 -0.84 1.11 12.19
N PRO A 346 -0.02 1.30 13.24
CA PRO A 346 0.06 0.33 14.31
C PRO A 346 -1.30 0.19 15.02
N ARG A 347 -1.67 -1.05 15.35
CA ARG A 347 -2.73 -1.36 16.31
C ARG A 347 -2.15 -2.24 17.43
N LYS A 348 -2.96 -2.54 18.45
CA LYS A 348 -2.48 -3.30 19.62
C LYS A 348 -1.94 -4.66 19.18
N GLY A 349 -0.63 -4.88 19.34
CA GLY A 349 0.04 -6.13 19.00
C GLY A 349 0.54 -6.24 17.55
N ILE A 350 0.12 -5.33 16.66
CA ILE A 350 0.45 -5.40 15.22
C ILE A 350 1.14 -4.10 14.79
N LEU A 351 2.34 -4.26 14.25
CA LEU A 351 3.12 -3.17 13.67
C LEU A 351 2.61 -2.85 12.26
N PRO A 352 2.79 -1.60 11.77
CA PRO A 352 2.42 -1.28 10.41
C PRO A 352 3.24 -2.08 9.39
N ASP A 353 2.61 -2.45 8.28
CA ASP A 353 3.18 -3.18 7.15
C ASP A 353 4.04 -2.23 6.28
N GLY A 354 5.08 -1.66 6.89
CA GLY A 354 6.00 -0.72 6.26
C GLY A 354 7.38 -1.32 5.99
N ASP A 355 8.01 -0.94 4.89
CA ASP A 355 9.40 -1.26 4.57
C ASP A 355 10.42 -0.49 5.46
N GLU A 356 11.72 -0.60 5.15
CA GLU A 356 12.77 0.11 5.88
C GLU A 356 12.76 1.65 5.73
N PHE A 357 11.92 2.17 4.82
CA PHE A 357 11.67 3.58 4.54
C PHE A 357 10.35 4.08 5.15
N GLY A 358 9.57 3.18 5.74
CA GLY A 358 8.23 3.45 6.25
C GLY A 358 7.18 3.65 5.15
N LEU A 359 7.43 3.12 3.94
CA LEU A 359 6.45 3.04 2.87
C LEU A 359 5.67 1.73 2.99
N PRO A 360 4.38 1.67 2.59
CA PRO A 360 3.61 0.44 2.64
C PRO A 360 4.26 -0.68 1.81
N ASP A 361 4.33 -1.88 2.38
CA ASP A 361 4.94 -3.06 1.77
C ASP A 361 3.92 -4.21 1.65
N PRO A 362 3.30 -4.38 0.47
CA PRO A 362 2.33 -5.44 0.23
C PRO A 362 2.86 -6.86 0.45
N ARG A 363 4.17 -7.09 0.27
CA ARG A 363 4.75 -8.42 0.48
C ARG A 363 4.85 -8.72 1.96
N ARG A 364 5.20 -7.73 2.78
CA ARG A 364 5.23 -7.90 4.24
C ARG A 364 3.84 -8.11 4.82
N ALA A 365 2.84 -7.37 4.33
CA ALA A 365 1.45 -7.61 4.71
C ALA A 365 1.02 -9.05 4.39
N LEU A 366 1.21 -9.53 3.16
CA LEU A 366 0.87 -10.91 2.81
C LEU A 366 1.68 -11.96 3.59
N ALA A 367 2.94 -11.69 3.94
CA ALA A 367 3.71 -12.59 4.80
C ALA A 367 3.17 -12.63 6.24
N ARG A 368 2.70 -11.49 6.75
CA ARG A 368 1.98 -11.41 8.04
C ARG A 368 0.66 -12.18 7.97
N GLU A 369 -0.18 -11.93 6.96
CA GLU A 369 -1.43 -12.66 6.77
C GLU A 369 -1.20 -14.16 6.63
N ALA A 370 -0.14 -14.60 5.93
CA ALA A 370 0.20 -16.02 5.83
C ALA A 370 0.54 -16.64 7.20
N ALA A 371 1.22 -15.89 8.07
CA ALA A 371 1.53 -16.33 9.42
C ALA A 371 0.27 -16.34 10.31
N GLU A 372 -0.56 -15.29 10.22
CA GLU A 372 -1.78 -15.12 11.01
C GLU A 372 -2.86 -16.14 10.59
N GLU A 373 -3.14 -16.30 9.30
CA GLU A 373 -4.19 -17.17 8.76
C GLU A 373 -3.77 -18.64 8.68
N LEU A 374 -2.54 -18.93 8.23
CA LEU A 374 -2.10 -20.31 7.93
C LEU A 374 -1.04 -20.87 8.88
N GLY A 375 -0.56 -20.08 9.85
CA GLY A 375 0.63 -20.45 10.64
C GLY A 375 1.92 -20.51 9.81
N LEU A 376 1.90 -19.94 8.60
CA LEU A 376 2.99 -20.06 7.62
C LEU A 376 3.94 -18.87 7.71
N VAL A 377 5.08 -19.06 8.38
CA VAL A 377 6.15 -18.05 8.40
C VAL A 377 6.84 -18.00 7.05
N MET A 378 6.64 -16.91 6.31
CA MET A 378 7.19 -16.71 4.98
C MET A 378 8.11 -15.50 4.90
N ASP A 379 9.23 -15.65 4.19
CA ASP A 379 10.03 -14.50 3.76
C ASP A 379 9.22 -13.70 2.72
N PRO A 380 8.96 -12.39 2.92
CA PRO A 380 8.30 -11.53 1.93
C PRO A 380 8.87 -11.63 0.51
N HIS A 381 10.16 -11.96 0.35
CA HIS A 381 10.79 -12.15 -0.97
C HIS A 381 10.29 -13.39 -1.73
N ARG A 382 9.65 -14.36 -1.05
CA ARG A 382 9.00 -15.52 -1.66
C ARG A 382 7.61 -15.21 -2.22
N ILE A 383 7.12 -13.99 -2.00
CA ILE A 383 5.83 -13.53 -2.49
C ILE A 383 6.05 -12.74 -3.80
N GLN A 384 5.53 -13.27 -4.88
CA GLN A 384 5.64 -12.68 -6.22
C GLN A 384 4.38 -11.89 -6.56
N MET A 385 4.55 -10.67 -7.05
CA MET A 385 3.44 -9.82 -7.46
C MET A 385 3.09 -10.12 -8.91
N LEU A 386 1.85 -10.55 -9.13
CA LEU A 386 1.34 -10.96 -10.43
C LEU A 386 0.54 -9.85 -11.12
N GLY A 387 0.23 -8.76 -10.42
CA GLY A 387 -0.47 -7.62 -11.03
C GLY A 387 -1.73 -7.27 -10.28
N MET A 388 -2.75 -6.82 -11.00
CA MET A 388 -3.91 -6.18 -10.39
C MET A 388 -5.21 -6.53 -11.08
N GLY A 389 -6.27 -6.51 -10.28
CA GLY A 389 -7.63 -6.53 -10.78
C GLY A 389 -8.56 -5.64 -9.98
N ARG A 390 -9.81 -5.61 -10.41
CA ARG A 390 -10.94 -4.99 -9.73
C ARG A 390 -12.13 -5.91 -9.83
N PHE A 391 -13.00 -5.91 -8.83
CA PHE A 391 -14.22 -6.69 -8.91
C PHE A 391 -15.43 -5.97 -8.31
N SER A 392 -16.61 -6.39 -8.76
CA SER A 392 -17.90 -6.08 -8.19
C SER A 392 -18.75 -7.35 -8.10
N VAL A 393 -19.62 -7.45 -7.09
CA VAL A 393 -20.53 -8.58 -6.86
C VAL A 393 -21.93 -8.07 -6.63
N GLY A 394 -22.75 -8.09 -7.69
CA GLY A 394 -24.15 -7.66 -7.68
C GLY A 394 -24.32 -6.39 -6.84
N ASP A 395 -25.37 -6.35 -6.03
CA ASP A 395 -25.60 -5.23 -5.11
C ASP A 395 -24.91 -5.38 -3.74
N LYS A 396 -23.94 -6.29 -3.61
CA LYS A 396 -23.24 -6.55 -2.35
C LYS A 396 -21.96 -5.75 -2.23
N GLU A 397 -21.14 -5.71 -3.27
CA GLU A 397 -19.81 -5.09 -3.23
C GLU A 397 -19.47 -4.46 -4.59
N ARG A 398 -18.95 -3.24 -4.59
CA ARG A 398 -18.66 -2.47 -5.82
C ARG A 398 -17.22 -1.99 -5.83
N GLY A 399 -16.52 -2.23 -6.94
CA GLY A 399 -15.28 -1.54 -7.29
C GLY A 399 -14.08 -1.80 -6.36
N THR A 400 -14.02 -2.95 -5.69
CA THR A 400 -12.87 -3.32 -4.85
C THR A 400 -11.66 -3.65 -5.72
N HIS A 401 -10.53 -3.00 -5.46
CA HIS A 401 -9.27 -3.26 -6.13
C HIS A 401 -8.53 -4.37 -5.39
N VAL A 402 -7.84 -5.23 -6.14
CA VAL A 402 -7.05 -6.32 -5.57
C VAL A 402 -5.66 -6.34 -6.18
N LEU A 403 -4.64 -6.41 -5.32
CA LEU A 403 -3.28 -6.75 -5.71
C LEU A 403 -3.14 -8.28 -5.71
N LEU A 404 -2.79 -8.84 -6.86
CA LEU A 404 -2.72 -10.28 -7.10
C LEU A 404 -1.30 -10.75 -6.87
N ALA A 405 -1.13 -11.77 -6.04
CA ALA A 405 0.16 -12.32 -5.68
C ALA A 405 0.19 -13.85 -5.70
N LEU A 406 1.40 -14.38 -5.73
CA LEU A 406 1.71 -15.81 -5.58
C LEU A 406 2.62 -15.99 -4.38
N ALA A 407 2.31 -16.95 -3.53
CA ALA A 407 3.17 -17.41 -2.46
C ALA A 407 3.64 -18.84 -2.76
N GLN A 408 4.94 -19.11 -2.67
CA GLN A 408 5.52 -20.43 -3.00
C GLN A 408 6.37 -20.94 -1.83
N PRO A 409 5.76 -21.52 -0.80
CA PRO A 409 6.49 -22.21 0.27
C PRO A 409 7.07 -23.54 -0.23
N ASP A 410 8.14 -24.00 0.43
CA ASP A 410 8.74 -25.33 0.18
C ASP A 410 8.00 -26.42 0.98
N LEU A 411 6.66 -26.41 0.94
CA LEU A 411 5.79 -27.31 1.72
C LEU A 411 4.74 -27.96 0.82
N THR A 412 4.29 -29.17 1.16
CA THR A 412 3.18 -29.81 0.42
C THR A 412 1.85 -29.17 0.78
N ALA A 413 0.80 -29.42 -0.01
CA ALA A 413 -0.54 -28.94 0.31
C ALA A 413 -1.00 -29.43 1.70
N GLU A 414 -0.74 -30.70 2.03
CA GLU A 414 -1.06 -31.30 3.32
C GLU A 414 -0.32 -30.59 4.47
N ASP A 415 0.99 -30.36 4.33
CA ASP A 415 1.80 -29.67 5.34
C ASP A 415 1.29 -28.24 5.60
N ILE A 416 0.91 -27.52 4.54
CA ILE A 416 0.38 -26.15 4.65
C ILE A 416 -0.95 -26.18 5.41
N THR A 417 -1.86 -27.10 5.06
CA THR A 417 -3.14 -27.24 5.76
C THR A 417 -2.95 -27.65 7.22
N ALA A 418 -1.98 -28.50 7.53
CA ALA A 418 -1.65 -28.90 8.89
C ALA A 418 -1.08 -27.74 9.73
N GLY A 419 -0.42 -26.78 9.09
CA GLY A 419 0.14 -25.58 9.74
C GLY A 419 -0.91 -24.65 10.35
N ILE A 420 -2.18 -24.76 9.98
CA ILE A 420 -3.28 -23.92 10.51
C ILE A 420 -3.47 -24.11 12.02
N ARG A 421 -3.04 -25.24 12.58
CA ARG A 421 -3.00 -25.41 14.04
C ARG A 421 -2.11 -24.37 14.74
N ASP A 422 -1.15 -23.80 14.02
CA ASP A 422 -0.22 -22.79 14.51
C ASP A 422 -0.65 -21.36 14.09
N ALA A 423 -1.79 -21.22 13.40
CA ALA A 423 -2.39 -19.93 13.04
C ALA A 423 -2.86 -19.15 14.27
N ASP A 424 -2.94 -17.82 14.11
CA ASP A 424 -3.41 -16.93 15.17
C ASP A 424 -4.86 -17.32 15.55
N PRO A 425 -5.12 -17.61 16.84
CA PRO A 425 -6.44 -18.09 17.27
C PRO A 425 -7.53 -17.01 17.20
N MET A 426 -7.17 -15.73 17.13
CA MET A 426 -8.07 -14.59 17.14
C MET A 426 -8.32 -14.03 15.73
N GLU A 427 -7.25 -13.80 14.97
CA GLU A 427 -7.35 -13.17 13.64
C GLU A 427 -7.52 -14.24 12.55
N GLY A 428 -6.69 -15.29 12.55
CA GLY A 428 -6.67 -16.29 11.46
C GLY A 428 -7.77 -17.33 11.54
N ARG A 429 -7.85 -18.08 12.65
CA ARG A 429 -8.81 -19.19 12.79
C ARG A 429 -10.28 -18.75 12.75
N TRP A 430 -10.55 -17.48 13.07
CA TRP A 430 -11.91 -16.94 13.03
C TRP A 430 -12.38 -16.68 11.60
N GLU A 431 -11.49 -16.23 10.71
CA GLU A 431 -11.81 -15.95 9.31
C GLU A 431 -11.84 -17.20 8.43
N LEU A 432 -11.00 -18.19 8.75
CA LEU A 432 -10.94 -19.45 8.01
C LEU A 432 -12.02 -20.45 8.47
N GLY A 433 -12.56 -21.18 7.49
CA GLY A 433 -13.48 -22.29 7.69
C GLY A 433 -12.73 -23.60 7.97
N SER A 434 -13.40 -24.73 7.81
CA SER A 434 -12.84 -26.08 8.05
C SER A 434 -12.31 -26.77 6.80
N GLU A 435 -12.28 -26.10 5.66
CA GLU A 435 -12.03 -26.75 4.37
C GLU A 435 -11.04 -25.95 3.52
N PHE A 436 -10.24 -26.68 2.76
CA PHE A 436 -9.42 -26.15 1.67
C PHE A 436 -9.80 -26.83 0.36
N LEU A 437 -9.71 -26.07 -0.73
CA LEU A 437 -9.67 -26.66 -2.07
C LEU A 437 -8.23 -26.64 -2.57
N ALA A 438 -7.76 -27.80 -2.99
CA ALA A 438 -6.46 -27.97 -3.63
C ALA A 438 -6.67 -28.32 -5.11
N ALA A 439 -6.48 -27.33 -5.98
CA ALA A 439 -6.59 -27.52 -7.42
C ALA A 439 -5.21 -27.84 -8.01
N PRO A 440 -5.02 -28.95 -8.73
CA PRO A 440 -3.73 -29.23 -9.35
C PRO A 440 -3.36 -28.13 -10.35
N LEU A 441 -2.12 -27.66 -10.29
CA LEU A 441 -1.58 -26.74 -11.30
C LEU A 441 -1.47 -27.50 -12.64
N PRO A 442 -1.74 -26.85 -13.78
CA PRO A 442 -1.63 -27.51 -15.08
C PRO A 442 -0.22 -28.13 -15.27
N ARG A 443 -0.14 -29.27 -15.95
CA ARG A 443 1.13 -29.93 -16.31
C ARG A 443 1.49 -29.66 -17.77
N ALA A 444 0.48 -29.56 -18.62
CA ALA A 444 0.58 -29.19 -20.02
C ALA A 444 -0.41 -28.09 -20.39
N GLY A 445 -0.27 -27.53 -21.60
CA GLY A 445 -1.15 -26.46 -22.08
C GLY A 445 -2.62 -26.88 -22.22
N GLU A 446 -2.88 -28.16 -22.52
CA GLU A 446 -4.23 -28.72 -22.63
C GLU A 446 -4.98 -28.80 -21.28
N ASP A 447 -4.25 -28.83 -20.16
CA ASP A 447 -4.83 -28.84 -18.81
C ASP A 447 -5.32 -27.45 -18.36
N VAL A 448 -4.98 -26.39 -19.09
CA VAL A 448 -5.24 -25.00 -18.68
C VAL A 448 -6.73 -24.66 -18.78
N ASP A 449 -7.38 -25.02 -19.88
CA ASP A 449 -8.78 -24.68 -20.15
C ASP A 449 -9.76 -25.21 -19.06
N PRO A 450 -9.68 -26.48 -18.63
CA PRO A 450 -10.55 -27.00 -17.57
C PRO A 450 -10.39 -26.25 -16.23
N ILE A 451 -9.16 -25.89 -15.86
CA ILE A 451 -8.87 -25.16 -14.62
C ILE A 451 -9.41 -23.72 -14.70
N LEU A 452 -9.18 -23.03 -15.81
CA LEU A 452 -9.71 -21.69 -16.02
C LEU A 452 -11.24 -21.68 -16.06
N SER A 453 -11.86 -22.66 -16.73
CA SER A 453 -13.31 -22.86 -16.71
C SER A 453 -13.83 -23.05 -15.29
N TRP A 454 -13.17 -23.90 -14.48
CA TRP A 454 -13.55 -24.09 -13.08
C TRP A 454 -13.45 -22.78 -12.27
N LEU A 455 -12.34 -22.04 -12.37
CA LEU A 455 -12.16 -20.76 -11.70
C LEU A 455 -13.28 -19.76 -12.09
N LEU A 456 -13.59 -19.68 -13.38
CA LEU A 456 -14.58 -18.75 -13.93
C LEU A 456 -16.03 -19.08 -13.57
N HIS A 457 -16.33 -20.33 -13.21
CA HIS A 457 -17.73 -20.78 -13.06
C HIS A 457 -18.07 -21.41 -11.71
N ASP A 458 -17.11 -21.69 -10.83
CA ASP A 458 -17.43 -22.25 -9.52
C ASP A 458 -18.02 -21.17 -8.59
N PRO A 459 -19.31 -21.27 -8.21
CA PRO A 459 -19.97 -20.26 -7.38
C PRO A 459 -19.42 -20.20 -5.95
N ARG A 460 -18.70 -21.24 -5.53
CA ARG A 460 -18.09 -21.31 -4.21
C ARG A 460 -16.84 -20.44 -4.11
N LEU A 461 -16.23 -20.01 -5.22
CA LEU A 461 -15.04 -19.15 -5.20
C LEU A 461 -15.43 -17.68 -5.03
N THR A 462 -14.67 -16.94 -4.22
CA THR A 462 -14.78 -15.48 -4.15
C THR A 462 -14.23 -14.81 -5.42
N PRO A 463 -14.65 -13.58 -5.77
CA PRO A 463 -14.15 -12.88 -6.95
C PRO A 463 -12.62 -12.73 -6.99
N HIS A 464 -12.03 -12.32 -5.86
CA HIS A 464 -10.58 -12.17 -5.72
C HIS A 464 -9.83 -13.51 -5.71
N ALA A 465 -10.44 -14.62 -5.28
CA ALA A 465 -9.88 -15.97 -5.49
C ALA A 465 -9.79 -16.31 -6.97
N VAL A 466 -10.82 -16.00 -7.75
CA VAL A 466 -10.82 -16.22 -9.21
C VAL A 466 -9.76 -15.39 -9.90
N LEU A 467 -9.71 -14.08 -9.63
CA LEU A 467 -8.70 -13.18 -10.20
C LEU A 467 -7.28 -13.66 -9.88
N THR A 468 -7.02 -14.00 -8.61
CA THR A 468 -5.68 -14.41 -8.17
C THR A 468 -5.33 -15.80 -8.71
N GLY A 469 -6.29 -16.72 -8.79
CA GLY A 469 -6.13 -18.04 -9.40
C GLY A 469 -5.77 -17.96 -10.88
N ILE A 470 -6.48 -17.13 -11.66
CA ILE A 470 -6.18 -16.92 -13.09
C ILE A 470 -4.77 -16.33 -13.24
N ALA A 471 -4.42 -15.32 -12.45
CA ALA A 471 -3.07 -14.74 -12.48
C ALA A 471 -1.99 -15.77 -12.11
N ALA A 472 -2.26 -16.63 -11.13
CA ALA A 472 -1.37 -17.70 -10.72
C ALA A 472 -1.20 -18.76 -11.82
N VAL A 473 -2.23 -19.08 -12.61
CA VAL A 473 -2.07 -19.97 -13.78
C VAL A 473 -1.28 -19.28 -14.90
N ALA A 474 -1.57 -17.99 -15.17
CA ALA A 474 -0.89 -17.19 -16.20
C ALA A 474 0.64 -17.10 -16.01
N ARG A 475 1.08 -17.17 -14.75
CA ARG A 475 2.48 -17.22 -14.35
C ARG A 475 3.24 -18.43 -14.93
N PHE A 476 2.55 -19.55 -15.13
CA PHE A 476 3.15 -20.81 -15.58
C PHE A 476 2.80 -21.15 -17.02
N PHE A 477 1.64 -20.69 -17.49
CA PHE A 477 1.12 -20.99 -18.82
C PHE A 477 0.65 -19.70 -19.51
N PRO A 478 0.93 -19.50 -20.81
CA PRO A 478 0.36 -18.39 -21.56
C PRO A 478 -1.17 -18.47 -21.54
N ILE A 479 -1.83 -17.37 -21.18
CA ILE A 479 -3.28 -17.22 -21.25
C ILE A 479 -3.59 -16.02 -22.14
N THR A 480 -4.48 -16.20 -23.12
CA THR A 480 -4.89 -15.11 -24.00
C THR A 480 -6.24 -14.51 -23.58
N PRO A 481 -6.49 -13.22 -23.88
CA PRO A 481 -7.80 -12.61 -23.69
C PRO A 481 -8.94 -13.38 -24.37
N GLU A 482 -8.70 -13.90 -25.58
CA GLU A 482 -9.67 -14.66 -26.36
C GLU A 482 -10.02 -16.00 -25.68
N GLN A 483 -9.01 -16.66 -25.09
CA GLN A 483 -9.21 -17.88 -24.32
C GLN A 483 -10.13 -17.61 -23.12
N LEU A 484 -9.85 -16.58 -22.33
CA LEU A 484 -10.68 -16.23 -21.17
C LEU A 484 -12.10 -15.78 -21.57
N HIS A 485 -12.24 -15.00 -22.63
CA HIS A 485 -13.55 -14.57 -23.14
C HIS A 485 -14.40 -15.76 -23.62
N ARG A 486 -13.79 -16.69 -24.37
CA ARG A 486 -14.45 -17.94 -24.81
C ARG A 486 -14.90 -18.76 -23.61
N LEU A 487 -14.03 -18.95 -22.61
CA LEU A 487 -14.33 -19.76 -21.43
C LEU A 487 -15.38 -19.10 -20.52
N SER A 488 -15.40 -17.77 -20.39
CA SER A 488 -16.41 -17.07 -19.60
C SER A 488 -17.81 -17.16 -20.22
N ALA A 489 -17.91 -17.31 -21.54
CA ALA A 489 -19.17 -17.49 -22.25
C ALA A 489 -19.64 -18.96 -22.34
N ALA A 490 -18.73 -19.91 -22.12
CA ALA A 490 -19.03 -21.34 -22.18
C ALA A 490 -19.68 -21.85 -20.88
N PRO A 491 -20.51 -22.90 -20.93
CA PRO A 491 -20.93 -23.61 -19.72
C PRO A 491 -19.74 -24.20 -18.98
N ARG A 492 -19.88 -24.38 -17.66
CA ARG A 492 -18.86 -25.04 -16.84
C ARG A 492 -18.57 -26.44 -17.39
N ASP A 493 -17.29 -26.72 -17.62
CA ASP A 493 -16.80 -28.08 -17.85
C ASP A 493 -16.98 -28.95 -16.58
N PRO A 494 -17.79 -30.03 -16.62
CA PRO A 494 -17.99 -30.91 -15.48
C PRO A 494 -16.78 -31.82 -15.20
N GLY A 495 -15.81 -31.92 -16.11
CA GLY A 495 -14.68 -32.84 -16.02
C GLY A 495 -13.61 -32.48 -14.98
N PHE A 496 -13.58 -31.22 -14.51
CA PHE A 496 -12.62 -30.77 -13.50
C PHE A 496 -13.25 -30.66 -12.11
N SER A 497 -12.67 -31.36 -11.14
CA SER A 497 -12.97 -31.18 -9.71
C SER A 497 -11.67 -30.98 -8.92
N PRO A 498 -11.55 -29.89 -8.13
CA PRO A 498 -10.47 -29.77 -7.17
C PRO A 498 -10.61 -30.84 -6.08
N GLU A 499 -9.49 -31.17 -5.43
CA GLU A 499 -9.46 -31.99 -4.22
C GLU A 499 -9.94 -31.15 -3.03
N SER A 500 -10.75 -31.74 -2.14
CA SER A 500 -11.14 -31.12 -0.87
C SER A 500 -10.27 -31.67 0.24
N LEU A 501 -9.57 -30.78 0.93
CA LEU A 501 -8.78 -31.10 2.11
C LEU A 501 -9.57 -30.60 3.33
N GLN A 502 -9.91 -31.52 4.23
CA GLN A 502 -10.58 -31.20 5.49
C GLN A 502 -9.54 -30.84 6.54
N LEU A 503 -9.87 -29.86 7.40
CA LEU A 503 -9.01 -29.45 8.50
C LEU A 503 -9.39 -30.23 9.77
N ASP A 504 -8.42 -30.94 10.32
CA ASP A 504 -8.54 -31.56 11.64
C ASP A 504 -8.14 -30.52 12.70
N TYR A 505 -9.12 -29.90 13.34
CA TYR A 505 -8.93 -28.90 14.42
C TYR A 505 -8.61 -29.50 15.78
#